data_AF-A0A7S2KFE6-F1
#
_entry.id   AF-A0A7S2KFE6-F1
#
_cell.length_a   1.000
_cell.length_b   1.000
_cell.length_c   1.000
_cell.angle_alpha   90.00
_cell.angle_beta   90.00
_cell.angle_gamma   90.00
#
_symmetry.space_group_name_H-M   'P 1'
#
loop_
_entity.id
_entity.type
_entity.pdbx_description
1 polymer ?
#
loop_
_entity_poly.entity_id
_entity_poly.type
_entity_poly.pdbx_seq_one_letter_code
_entity_poly.pdbx_strand_id
1 'polypeptide(L)'
;GWGTALGIVRSLHSRGRLERAFACETRPYNQGSRLTAFELVEEGIPGTLICDSMAAALMQRQGVDAVVVGADRVAANGDTANKIGTYALGVIAKHHGVPFFVAAPTTTLDAATASGADIPIEERPSDELCCIDVGGGDRRRVAAEGIDSWNPAFDVTPCGLLAGIVTER
;
A
#
# COMPACT_ATOMS: atom_id res chain seq x y z
N GLY A 1 -7.89 15.85 4.24
CA GLY A 1 -6.56 16.23 4.76
C GLY A 1 -5.51 15.95 3.70
N TRP A 2 -4.29 16.47 3.82
CA TRP A 2 -3.26 16.33 2.76
C TRP A 2 -2.75 14.90 2.56
N GLY A 3 -2.86 14.03 3.57
CA GLY A 3 -2.41 12.63 3.52
C GLY A 3 -0.90 12.48 3.78
N THR A 4 -0.44 11.22 3.82
CA THR A 4 0.98 10.87 4.03
C THR A 4 1.64 10.53 2.69
N ALA A 5 1.55 9.27 2.24
CA ALA A 5 2.12 8.82 0.96
C ALA A 5 1.53 9.59 -0.23
N LEU A 6 0.20 9.74 -0.27
CA LEU A 6 -0.45 10.55 -1.28
C LEU A 6 -0.15 12.05 -1.11
N GLY A 7 0.17 12.51 0.10
CA GLY A 7 0.67 13.87 0.34
C GLY A 7 2.02 14.13 -0.35
N ILE A 8 2.90 13.12 -0.41
CA ILE A 8 4.15 13.21 -1.17
C ILE A 8 3.85 13.29 -2.68
N VAL A 9 2.94 12.46 -3.19
CA VAL A 9 2.49 12.50 -4.60
C VAL A 9 1.90 13.86 -4.96
N ARG A 10 0.98 14.40 -4.13
CA ARG A 10 0.42 15.75 -4.27
C ARG A 10 1.50 16.84 -4.28
N SER A 11 2.52 16.69 -3.43
CA SER A 11 3.64 17.64 -3.35
C SER A 11 4.53 17.59 -4.60
N LEU A 12 4.73 16.42 -5.20
CA LEU A 12 5.44 16.28 -6.46
C LEU A 12 4.62 16.86 -7.63
N HIS A 13 3.31 16.59 -7.65
CA HIS A 13 2.40 17.12 -8.67
C HIS A 13 2.35 18.65 -8.67
N SER A 14 2.12 19.27 -7.49
CA SER A 14 2.08 20.74 -7.37
C SER A 14 3.38 21.44 -7.77
N ARG A 15 4.50 20.72 -7.78
CA ARG A 15 5.82 21.23 -8.21
C ARG A 15 6.12 20.92 -9.68
N GLY A 16 5.20 20.29 -10.42
CA GLY A 16 5.42 19.85 -11.81
C GLY A 16 6.51 18.78 -11.93
N ARG A 17 6.74 18.00 -10.87
CA ARG A 17 7.80 16.98 -10.79
C ARG A 17 7.27 15.54 -10.75
N LEU A 18 5.96 15.37 -10.98
CA LEU A 18 5.33 14.06 -11.08
C LEU A 18 4.94 13.82 -12.53
N GLU A 19 5.51 12.80 -13.16
CA GLU A 19 5.08 12.35 -14.48
C GLU A 19 3.77 11.55 -14.37
N ARG A 20 3.74 10.58 -13.46
CA ARG A 20 2.60 9.67 -13.26
C ARG A 20 2.64 9.03 -11.87
N ALA A 21 1.46 8.79 -11.30
CA ALA A 21 1.28 7.96 -10.12
C ALA A 21 0.60 6.64 -10.50
N PHE A 22 1.18 5.51 -10.08
CA PHE A 22 0.56 4.19 -10.21
C PHE A 22 -0.02 3.77 -8.86
N ALA A 23 -1.31 3.42 -8.83
CA ALA A 23 -1.99 2.92 -7.63
C ALA A 23 -2.33 1.44 -7.82
N CYS A 24 -1.95 0.59 -6.86
CA CYS A 24 -2.41 -0.79 -6.82
C CYS A 24 -3.85 -0.83 -6.29
N GLU A 25 -4.71 -1.70 -6.81
CA GLU A 25 -6.11 -1.78 -6.40
C GLU A 25 -6.30 -2.06 -4.91
N THR A 26 -5.36 -2.78 -4.30
CA THR A 26 -5.29 -3.10 -2.87
C THR A 26 -6.43 -4.02 -2.42
N ARG A 27 -6.47 -5.23 -2.97
CA ARG A 27 -7.39 -6.29 -2.49
C ARG A 27 -7.06 -6.68 -1.04
N PRO A 28 -8.06 -7.18 -0.28
CA PRO A 28 -9.44 -7.43 -0.69
C PRO A 28 -10.36 -6.20 -0.66
N TYR A 29 -10.01 -5.15 0.07
CA TYR A 29 -10.90 -4.02 0.36
C TYR A 29 -10.96 -2.96 -0.76
N ASN A 30 -10.09 -3.07 -1.76
CA ASN A 30 -10.01 -2.22 -2.94
C ASN A 30 -9.80 -0.73 -2.60
N GLN A 31 -9.00 -0.43 -1.58
CA GLN A 31 -8.77 0.95 -1.13
C GLN A 31 -8.09 1.80 -2.19
N GLY A 32 -7.13 1.23 -2.92
CA GLY A 32 -6.46 1.94 -4.01
C GLY A 32 -7.41 2.23 -5.17
N SER A 33 -8.29 1.29 -5.53
CA SER A 33 -9.31 1.51 -6.57
C SER A 33 -10.39 2.49 -6.16
N ARG A 34 -10.88 2.42 -4.91
CA ARG A 34 -12.06 3.19 -4.47
C ARG A 34 -11.69 4.57 -3.94
N LEU A 35 -10.55 4.70 -3.27
CA LEU A 35 -10.17 5.92 -2.55
C LEU A 35 -9.01 6.61 -3.25
N THR A 36 -7.87 5.91 -3.45
CA THR A 36 -6.69 6.54 -4.05
C THR A 36 -6.95 6.98 -5.49
N ALA A 37 -7.53 6.11 -6.32
CA ALA A 37 -7.86 6.48 -7.69
C ALA A 37 -8.90 7.61 -7.77
N PHE A 38 -9.88 7.62 -6.86
CA PHE A 38 -10.85 8.73 -6.74
C PHE A 38 -10.13 10.06 -6.45
N GLU A 39 -9.26 10.10 -5.44
CA GLU A 39 -8.52 11.32 -5.08
C GLU A 39 -7.57 11.78 -6.20
N LEU A 40 -6.92 10.86 -6.93
CA LEU A 40 -6.09 11.21 -8.09
C LEU A 40 -6.91 11.87 -9.20
N VAL A 41 -8.11 11.35 -9.49
CA VAL A 41 -9.02 11.90 -10.51
C VAL A 41 -9.53 13.28 -10.09
N GLU A 42 -10.06 13.40 -8.87
CA GLU A 42 -10.64 14.66 -8.36
C GLU A 42 -9.61 15.80 -8.34
N GLU A 43 -8.32 15.48 -8.08
CA GLU A 43 -7.24 16.47 -8.02
C GLU A 43 -6.50 16.66 -9.35
N GLY A 44 -6.93 15.98 -10.42
CA GLY A 44 -6.30 16.06 -11.74
C GLY A 44 -4.86 15.55 -11.78
N ILE A 45 -4.48 14.67 -10.84
CA ILE A 45 -3.15 14.07 -10.79
C ILE A 45 -3.08 12.96 -11.86
N PRO A 46 -2.04 12.93 -12.73
CA PRO A 46 -1.90 11.88 -13.74
C PRO A 46 -1.74 10.50 -13.08
N GLY A 47 -2.84 9.76 -12.97
CA GLY A 47 -2.92 8.47 -12.28
C GLY A 47 -3.11 7.28 -13.21
N THR A 48 -2.70 6.10 -12.79
CA THR A 48 -3.01 4.82 -13.44
C THR A 48 -3.26 3.75 -12.39
N LEU A 49 -4.45 3.15 -12.42
CA LEU A 49 -4.82 2.04 -11.55
C LEU A 49 -4.30 0.73 -12.13
N ILE A 50 -3.72 -0.12 -11.30
CA ILE A 50 -3.24 -1.46 -11.66
C ILE A 50 -3.73 -2.49 -10.65
N CYS A 51 -3.85 -3.76 -11.07
CA CYS A 51 -4.01 -4.85 -10.12
C CYS A 51 -2.74 -5.02 -9.29
N ASP A 52 -2.87 -5.56 -8.08
CA ASP A 52 -1.72 -5.80 -7.18
C ASP A 52 -0.66 -6.71 -7.85
N SER A 53 -1.10 -7.69 -8.64
CA SER A 53 -0.25 -8.62 -9.38
C SER A 53 0.53 -8.01 -10.55
N MET A 54 0.20 -6.77 -10.96
CA MET A 54 0.86 -6.10 -12.08
C MET A 54 2.10 -5.31 -11.66
N ALA A 55 2.33 -5.11 -10.35
CA ALA A 55 3.41 -4.25 -9.85
C ALA A 55 4.81 -4.66 -10.35
N ALA A 56 5.13 -5.96 -10.32
CA ALA A 56 6.40 -6.46 -10.84
C ALA A 56 6.57 -6.24 -12.34
N ALA A 57 5.52 -6.53 -13.12
CA ALA A 57 5.53 -6.32 -14.56
C ALA A 57 5.65 -4.83 -14.93
N LEU A 58 5.02 -3.95 -14.14
CA LEU A 58 5.14 -2.50 -14.29
C LEU A 58 6.58 -2.05 -14.07
N MET A 59 7.20 -2.43 -12.95
CA MET A 59 8.58 -2.07 -12.64
C MET A 59 9.57 -2.62 -13.68
N GLN A 60 9.31 -3.83 -14.21
CA GLN A 60 10.14 -4.42 -15.26
C GLN A 60 10.03 -3.70 -16.60
N ARG A 61 8.84 -3.23 -17.00
CA ARG A 61 8.55 -2.82 -18.39
C ARG A 61 8.41 -1.33 -18.61
N GLN A 62 7.78 -0.61 -17.68
CA GLN A 62 7.45 0.81 -17.85
C GLN A 62 8.36 1.72 -17.04
N GLY A 63 9.16 1.15 -16.13
CA GLY A 63 9.99 1.90 -15.19
C GLY A 63 9.15 2.51 -14.07
N VAL A 64 9.66 2.44 -12.85
CA VAL A 64 9.10 3.10 -11.67
C VAL A 64 10.28 3.68 -10.91
N ASP A 65 10.27 4.99 -10.66
CA ASP A 65 11.41 5.67 -10.04
C ASP A 65 11.46 5.51 -8.52
N ALA A 66 10.30 5.32 -7.89
CA ALA A 66 10.17 5.11 -6.45
C ALA A 66 8.83 4.47 -6.11
N VAL A 67 8.81 3.75 -4.99
CA VAL A 67 7.57 3.33 -4.33
C VAL A 67 7.41 4.12 -3.05
N VAL A 68 6.19 4.59 -2.77
CA VAL A 68 5.85 5.27 -1.52
C VAL A 68 4.56 4.68 -0.98
N VAL A 69 4.59 4.20 0.26
CA VAL A 69 3.43 3.65 0.97
C VAL A 69 3.19 4.37 2.29
N GLY A 70 2.00 4.19 2.87
CA GLY A 70 1.74 4.60 4.25
C GLY A 70 2.32 3.61 5.26
N ALA A 71 1.94 3.78 6.53
CA ALA A 71 2.14 2.79 7.58
C ALA A 71 0.97 2.83 8.57
N ASP A 72 0.64 1.67 9.12
CA ASP A 72 -0.25 1.53 10.27
C ASP A 72 0.55 1.53 11.57
N ARG A 73 1.76 0.95 11.56
CA ARG A 73 2.70 0.96 12.68
C ARG A 73 4.13 0.77 12.20
N VAL A 74 5.07 1.50 12.79
CA VAL A 74 6.50 1.30 12.57
C VAL A 74 7.16 0.93 13.91
N ALA A 75 7.75 -0.27 14.00
CA ALA A 75 8.46 -0.72 15.19
C ALA A 75 9.79 0.02 15.41
N ALA A 76 10.38 -0.10 16.60
CA ALA A 76 11.62 0.57 16.97
C ALA A 76 12.81 0.25 16.05
N ASN A 77 12.86 -0.95 15.47
CA ASN A 77 13.89 -1.35 14.49
C ASN A 77 13.61 -0.86 13.05
N GLY A 78 12.50 -0.16 12.82
CA GLY A 78 12.07 0.35 11.52
C GLY A 78 11.21 -0.62 10.70
N ASP A 79 10.95 -1.84 11.19
CA ASP A 79 10.02 -2.74 10.52
C ASP A 79 8.63 -2.10 10.49
N THR A 80 8.01 -2.15 9.33
CA THR A 80 6.76 -1.41 9.09
C THR A 80 5.63 -2.36 8.81
N ALA A 81 4.60 -2.33 9.66
CA ALA A 81 3.31 -2.92 9.36
C ALA A 81 2.47 -1.92 8.54
N ASN A 82 1.97 -2.40 7.42
CA ASN A 82 1.06 -1.66 6.53
C ASN A 82 0.12 -2.65 5.83
N LYS A 83 -0.83 -2.13 5.06
CA LYS A 83 -1.81 -2.92 4.30
C LYS A 83 -1.16 -4.12 3.59
N ILE A 84 -1.80 -5.29 3.68
CA ILE A 84 -1.36 -6.53 3.02
C ILE A 84 -1.00 -6.28 1.55
N GLY A 85 0.14 -6.80 1.12
CA GLY A 85 0.77 -6.54 -0.17
C GLY A 85 1.97 -5.58 -0.09
N THR A 86 2.14 -4.84 1.01
CA THR A 86 3.26 -3.90 1.17
C THR A 86 4.61 -4.61 1.20
N TYR A 87 4.71 -5.72 1.94
CA TYR A 87 5.92 -6.54 1.98
C TYR A 87 6.28 -7.08 0.59
N ALA A 88 5.29 -7.61 -0.14
CA ALA A 88 5.51 -8.09 -1.50
C ALA A 88 6.02 -6.97 -2.42
N LEU A 89 5.46 -5.78 -2.31
CA LEU A 89 5.90 -4.61 -3.07
C LEU A 89 7.33 -4.19 -2.71
N GLY A 90 7.73 -4.28 -1.43
CA GLY A 90 9.11 -4.05 -0.99
C GLY A 90 10.10 -5.07 -1.56
N VAL A 91 9.73 -6.35 -1.61
CA VAL A 91 10.56 -7.41 -2.24
C VAL A 91 10.73 -7.15 -3.74
N ILE A 92 9.64 -6.82 -4.43
CA ILE A 92 9.64 -6.53 -5.87
C ILE A 92 10.47 -5.27 -6.17
N ALA A 93 10.30 -4.21 -5.38
CA ALA A 93 11.06 -2.97 -5.52
C ALA A 93 12.56 -3.22 -5.37
N LYS A 94 12.97 -3.97 -4.34
CA LYS A 94 14.38 -4.35 -4.15
C LYS A 94 14.93 -5.18 -5.31
N HIS A 95 14.14 -6.12 -5.85
CA HIS A 95 14.55 -6.91 -7.02
C HIS A 95 14.85 -6.05 -8.26
N HIS A 96 14.06 -5.00 -8.48
CA HIS A 96 14.21 -4.09 -9.61
C HIS A 96 15.09 -2.85 -9.32
N GLY A 97 15.69 -2.75 -8.12
CA GLY A 97 16.51 -1.60 -7.74
C GLY A 97 15.73 -0.29 -7.55
N VAL A 98 14.42 -0.39 -7.31
CA VAL A 98 13.54 0.77 -7.09
C VAL A 98 13.56 1.14 -5.61
N PRO A 99 13.83 2.41 -5.23
CA PRO A 99 13.82 2.82 -3.84
C PRO A 99 12.40 2.78 -3.26
N PHE A 100 12.26 2.18 -2.09
CA PHE A 100 10.99 1.94 -1.43
C PHE A 100 10.88 2.75 -0.13
N PHE A 101 9.95 3.69 -0.08
CA PHE A 101 9.77 4.60 1.05
C PHE A 101 8.47 4.34 1.79
N VAL A 102 8.54 4.51 3.11
CA VAL A 102 7.37 4.57 3.99
C VAL A 102 7.14 6.03 4.38
N ALA A 103 5.91 6.52 4.29
CA ALA A 103 5.52 7.85 4.75
C ALA A 103 4.57 7.71 5.95
N ALA A 104 5.06 8.09 7.12
CA ALA A 104 4.35 7.91 8.39
C ALA A 104 4.63 9.09 9.34
N PRO A 105 3.60 9.63 10.02
CA PRO A 105 3.82 10.66 11.03
C PRO A 105 4.55 10.07 12.23
N THR A 106 5.23 10.89 13.03
CA THR A 106 5.92 10.40 14.24
C THR A 106 4.99 9.68 15.23
N THR A 107 3.69 9.98 15.20
CA THR A 107 2.66 9.29 16.01
C THR A 107 2.41 7.84 15.62
N THR A 108 2.83 7.43 14.41
CA THR A 108 2.75 6.04 13.93
C THR A 108 3.99 5.22 14.32
N LEU A 109 5.05 5.89 14.79
CA LEU A 109 6.26 5.23 15.27
C LEU A 109 6.02 4.68 16.69
N ASP A 110 6.12 3.37 16.83
CA ASP A 110 5.92 2.65 18.08
C ASP A 110 7.28 2.22 18.64
N ALA A 111 7.87 3.09 19.45
CA ALA A 111 9.15 2.84 20.11
C ALA A 111 9.09 1.74 21.19
N ALA A 112 7.89 1.33 21.63
CA ALA A 112 7.73 0.29 22.64
C ALA A 112 7.77 -1.12 22.02
N THR A 113 7.42 -1.24 20.74
CA THR A 113 7.48 -2.50 19.99
C THR A 113 8.88 -2.67 19.38
N ALA A 114 9.62 -3.69 19.84
CA ALA A 114 11.03 -3.85 19.49
C ALA A 114 11.25 -4.17 18.00
N SER A 115 10.43 -5.06 17.43
CA SER A 115 10.56 -5.52 16.05
C SER A 115 9.21 -5.74 15.37
N GLY A 116 9.23 -5.92 14.06
CA GLY A 116 8.03 -6.26 13.30
C GLY A 116 7.41 -7.60 13.69
N ALA A 117 8.18 -8.52 14.28
CA ALA A 117 7.68 -9.80 14.78
C ALA A 117 6.72 -9.65 15.97
N ASP A 118 6.81 -8.52 16.68
CA ASP A 118 5.99 -8.21 17.86
C ASP A 118 4.70 -7.46 17.49
N ILE A 119 4.49 -7.15 16.21
CA ILE A 119 3.28 -6.47 15.73
C ILE A 119 2.16 -7.50 15.50
N PRO A 120 1.02 -7.41 16.22
CA PRO A 120 -0.11 -8.29 15.98
C PRO A 120 -0.75 -7.98 14.62
N ILE A 121 -0.98 -9.04 13.82
CA ILE A 121 -1.62 -8.92 12.51
C ILE A 121 -3.09 -9.28 12.65
N GLU A 122 -3.96 -8.32 12.30
CA GLU A 122 -5.40 -8.54 12.22
C GLU A 122 -5.73 -9.51 11.08
N GLU A 123 -6.41 -10.60 11.41
CA GLU A 123 -7.06 -11.46 10.41
C GLU A 123 -8.54 -11.10 10.32
N ARG A 124 -9.04 -10.94 9.09
CA ARG A 124 -10.39 -10.45 8.81
C ARG A 124 -11.28 -11.54 8.22
N PRO A 125 -12.62 -11.40 8.29
CA PRO A 125 -13.54 -12.42 7.81
C PRO A 125 -13.33 -12.79 6.34
N SER A 126 -13.52 -14.07 6.02
CA SER A 126 -13.37 -14.64 4.67
C SER A 126 -14.17 -13.91 3.61
N ASP A 127 -15.34 -13.39 3.98
CA ASP A 127 -16.23 -12.72 3.05
C ASP A 127 -15.56 -11.53 2.37
N GLU A 128 -14.67 -10.79 3.04
CA GLU A 128 -13.93 -9.67 2.43
C GLU A 128 -13.11 -10.13 1.22
N LEU A 129 -12.47 -11.30 1.31
CA LEU A 129 -11.73 -11.89 0.21
C LEU A 129 -12.65 -12.60 -0.79
N CYS A 130 -13.62 -13.38 -0.33
CA CYS A 130 -14.44 -14.22 -1.18
C CYS A 130 -15.51 -13.45 -1.98
N CYS A 131 -15.89 -12.26 -1.55
CA CYS A 131 -16.96 -11.46 -2.14
C CYS A 131 -16.46 -10.08 -2.56
N ILE A 132 -16.93 -9.59 -3.71
CA ILE A 132 -16.66 -8.22 -4.19
C ILE A 132 -17.91 -7.36 -4.04
N ASP A 133 -17.71 -6.07 -3.79
CA ASP A 133 -18.77 -5.06 -3.88
C ASP A 133 -19.11 -4.85 -5.37
N VAL A 134 -20.40 -4.96 -5.71
CA VAL A 134 -20.92 -4.78 -7.08
C VAL A 134 -21.73 -3.48 -7.23
N GLY A 135 -21.65 -2.58 -6.26
CA GLY A 135 -22.37 -1.31 -6.21
C GLY A 135 -23.65 -1.41 -5.37
N GLY A 136 -24.11 -0.26 -4.85
CA GLY A 136 -25.36 -0.19 -4.07
C GLY A 136 -25.31 -0.83 -2.68
N GLY A 137 -24.13 -1.25 -2.23
CA GLY A 137 -23.96 -2.01 -0.98
C GLY A 137 -24.12 -3.53 -1.15
N ASP A 138 -24.37 -3.99 -2.38
CA ASP A 138 -24.50 -5.42 -2.68
C ASP A 138 -23.13 -6.09 -2.84
N ARG A 139 -23.02 -7.31 -2.31
CA ARG A 139 -21.80 -8.12 -2.41
C ARG A 139 -22.07 -9.40 -3.18
N ARG A 140 -21.21 -9.70 -4.16
CA ARG A 140 -21.28 -10.93 -4.96
C ARG A 140 -20.12 -11.83 -4.61
N ARG A 141 -20.41 -13.09 -4.28
CA ARG A 141 -19.38 -14.12 -4.09
C ARG A 141 -18.72 -14.44 -5.43
N VAL A 142 -17.39 -14.43 -5.44
CA VAL A 142 -16.55 -14.77 -6.60
C VAL A 142 -15.77 -16.05 -6.34
N ALA A 143 -15.37 -16.30 -5.08
CA ALA A 143 -14.71 -17.54 -4.70
C ALA A 143 -15.68 -18.73 -4.69
N ALA A 144 -15.17 -19.94 -4.95
CA ALA A 144 -15.95 -21.16 -4.87
C ALA A 144 -16.65 -21.31 -3.50
N GLU A 145 -17.83 -21.91 -3.49
CA GLU A 145 -18.54 -22.21 -2.25
C GLU A 145 -17.77 -23.27 -1.44
N GLY A 146 -17.70 -23.08 -0.12
CA GLY A 146 -17.01 -24.01 0.79
C GLY A 146 -15.47 -23.92 0.85
N ILE A 147 -14.84 -23.00 0.10
CA ILE A 147 -13.38 -22.78 0.21
C ILE A 147 -13.02 -21.99 1.47
N ASP A 148 -11.97 -22.43 2.17
CA ASP A 148 -11.35 -21.69 3.27
C ASP A 148 -10.51 -20.51 2.76
N SER A 149 -10.27 -19.52 3.62
CA SER A 149 -9.47 -18.34 3.27
C SER A 149 -8.49 -17.98 4.37
N TRP A 150 -7.32 -17.51 3.98
CA TRP A 150 -6.42 -16.76 4.85
C TRP A 150 -6.45 -15.29 4.44
N ASN A 151 -6.84 -14.42 5.36
CA ASN A 151 -7.14 -13.01 5.05
C ASN A 151 -6.53 -12.04 6.09
N PRO A 152 -5.19 -11.95 6.17
CA PRO A 152 -4.54 -10.93 6.99
C PRO A 152 -4.76 -9.54 6.39
N ALA A 153 -5.10 -8.57 7.23
CA ALA A 153 -5.33 -7.19 6.81
C ALA A 153 -4.03 -6.40 6.59
N PHE A 154 -2.92 -6.89 7.13
CA PHE A 154 -1.61 -6.24 7.13
C PHE A 154 -0.50 -7.26 6.92
N ASP A 155 0.64 -6.80 6.43
CA ASP A 155 1.91 -7.53 6.49
C ASP A 155 3.00 -6.63 7.07
N VAL A 156 4.15 -7.23 7.36
CA VAL A 156 5.32 -6.53 7.92
C VAL A 156 6.41 -6.49 6.87
N THR A 157 6.86 -5.29 6.53
CA THR A 157 8.00 -5.06 5.65
C THR A 157 9.26 -4.85 6.49
N PRO A 158 10.27 -5.74 6.38
CA PRO A 158 11.54 -5.57 7.09
C PRO A 158 12.25 -4.28 6.68
N CYS A 159 12.86 -3.58 7.64
CA CYS A 159 13.51 -2.30 7.39
C CYS A 159 14.63 -2.36 6.32
N GLY A 160 15.28 -3.52 6.15
CA GLY A 160 16.29 -3.77 5.10
C GLY A 160 15.76 -3.83 3.66
N LEU A 161 14.45 -3.65 3.45
CA LEU A 161 13.83 -3.41 2.14
C LEU A 161 13.54 -1.93 1.89
N LEU A 162 13.58 -1.09 2.93
CA LEU A 162 13.22 0.32 2.85
C LEU A 162 14.43 1.17 2.49
N ALA A 163 14.25 2.10 1.57
CA ALA A 163 15.19 3.19 1.30
C ALA A 163 15.13 4.28 2.38
N GLY A 164 13.98 4.43 3.05
CA GLY A 164 13.82 5.36 4.17
C GLY A 164 12.39 5.48 4.66
N ILE A 165 12.24 6.11 5.83
CA ILE A 165 10.96 6.47 6.45
C ILE A 165 10.88 8.00 6.46
N VAL A 166 9.85 8.54 5.81
CA VAL A 166 9.58 9.97 5.71
C VAL A 166 8.60 10.36 6.79
N THR A 167 9.01 11.31 7.64
CA THR A 167 8.19 11.87 8.72
C THR A 167 8.00 13.37 8.51
N GLU A 168 7.28 14.04 9.41
CA GLU A 168 7.17 15.50 9.44
C GLU A 168 8.43 16.22 9.98
N ARG A 169 9.47 15.48 10.38
CA ARG A 169 10.75 15.98 10.88
C ARG A 169 11.89 15.72 9.91
#